data_AF-A0A842WL42-F1
#
_entry.id   AF-A0A842WL42-F1
#
_cell.length_a   1.000
_cell.length_b   1.000
_cell.length_c   1.000
_cell.angle_alpha   90.00
_cell.angle_beta   90.00
_cell.angle_gamma   90.00
#
_symmetry.space_group_name_H-M   'P 1'
#
loop_
_entity.id
_entity.type
_entity.pdbx_description
1 polymer ?
#
loop_
_entity_poly.entity_id
_entity_poly.type
_entity_poly.pdbx_seq_one_letter_code
_entity_poly.pdbx_strand_id
1 'polypeptide(L)'
;MWEYSEKLKEHFFNPRNVGYLEEASGVGEVGSIACGDALKLFVKIDPETDKILDAKFQTFGCGSAIASSSALTEMIKGKTIEEAMKITNKDIADYLGGMPEEKMHCSVMGRDAFHAAIACYKGEPPPKEGLEGEIVCECFGVTEDQIRKEIVENGLTTVDQVTHYTKAGGGCGLCHPRIEELLSESKPEIQEKKKEKAPQSTPMTNIQKIAKIQEVIDREIRPMLQHDGGDLDLIDVEGNRVTVALR
;
A
#
# COMPACT_ATOMS: atom_id res chain seq x y z
N MET A 1 -1.87 18.49 -14.56
CA MET A 1 -1.22 17.26 -15.06
C MET A 1 -0.58 16.61 -13.85
N TRP A 2 -0.80 15.33 -13.63
CA TRP A 2 -0.39 14.68 -12.38
C TRP A 2 1.10 14.39 -12.46
N GLU A 3 1.85 14.62 -11.39
CA GLU A 3 3.27 14.33 -11.37
C GLU A 3 3.48 12.85 -11.07
N TYR A 4 3.97 12.12 -12.07
CA TYR A 4 4.36 10.73 -11.92
C TYR A 4 5.87 10.62 -11.72
N SER A 5 6.27 9.71 -10.83
CA SER A 5 7.66 9.33 -10.66
C SER A 5 8.22 8.71 -11.94
N GLU A 6 9.55 8.76 -12.10
CA GLU A 6 10.23 8.10 -13.22
C GLU A 6 10.00 6.60 -13.21
N LYS A 7 9.99 5.98 -12.01
CA LYS A 7 9.74 4.55 -11.88
C LYS A 7 8.32 4.17 -12.30
N LEU A 8 7.30 4.98 -11.97
CA LEU A 8 5.94 4.75 -12.44
C LEU A 8 5.84 4.85 -13.96
N LYS A 9 6.42 5.90 -14.55
CA LYS A 9 6.47 6.06 -16.01
C LYS A 9 7.13 4.85 -16.67
N GLU A 10 8.21 4.36 -16.09
CA GLU A 10 8.94 3.21 -16.60
C GLU A 10 8.09 1.92 -16.54
N HIS A 11 7.37 1.67 -15.45
CA HIS A 11 6.41 0.55 -15.35
C HIS A 11 5.20 0.69 -16.28
N PHE A 12 4.85 1.91 -16.67
CA PHE A 12 3.81 2.17 -17.66
C PHE A 12 4.29 1.93 -19.09
N PHE A 13 5.46 2.47 -19.48
CA PHE A 13 5.98 2.35 -20.85
C PHE A 13 6.56 0.97 -21.15
N ASN A 14 7.18 0.32 -20.16
CA ASN A 14 7.85 -0.97 -20.31
C ASN A 14 7.32 -2.01 -19.29
N PRO A 15 6.00 -2.28 -19.23
CA PRO A 15 5.43 -3.11 -18.16
C PRO A 15 6.01 -4.53 -18.13
N ARG A 16 6.21 -5.05 -16.92
CA ARG A 16 6.84 -6.34 -16.65
C ARG A 16 5.80 -7.41 -16.43
N ASN A 17 6.03 -8.59 -17.00
CA ASN A 17 5.17 -9.76 -16.84
C ASN A 17 3.73 -9.59 -17.35
N VAL A 18 3.54 -8.76 -18.37
CA VAL A 18 2.27 -8.71 -19.10
C VAL A 18 2.02 -10.05 -19.78
N GLY A 19 0.77 -10.52 -19.73
CA GLY A 19 0.30 -11.65 -20.52
C GLY A 19 -0.53 -12.64 -19.73
N TYR A 20 -0.74 -13.79 -20.34
CA TYR A 20 -1.51 -14.90 -19.81
C TYR A 20 -0.59 -16.00 -19.28
N LEU A 21 -1.06 -16.75 -18.28
CA LEU A 21 -0.36 -17.90 -17.71
C LEU A 21 -1.30 -19.12 -17.76
N GLU A 22 -1.03 -20.06 -18.67
CA GLU A 22 -1.88 -21.23 -18.93
C GLU A 22 -2.03 -22.15 -17.70
N GLU A 23 -0.95 -22.39 -16.98
CA GLU A 23 -0.91 -23.25 -15.79
C GLU A 23 -0.86 -22.42 -14.50
N ALA A 24 -1.72 -21.41 -14.39
CA ALA A 24 -1.83 -20.63 -13.17
C ALA A 24 -2.42 -21.51 -12.05
N SER A 25 -1.77 -21.49 -10.88
CA SER A 25 -2.25 -22.14 -9.66
C SER A 25 -3.40 -21.33 -9.03
N GLY A 26 -3.42 -20.02 -9.26
CA GLY A 26 -4.46 -19.11 -8.77
C GLY A 26 -4.69 -17.96 -9.75
N VAL A 27 -5.95 -17.52 -9.86
CA VAL A 27 -6.37 -16.43 -10.72
C VAL A 27 -7.22 -15.46 -9.91
N GLY A 28 -6.85 -14.19 -9.93
CA GLY A 28 -7.58 -13.11 -9.27
C GLY A 28 -8.11 -12.14 -10.30
N GLU A 29 -9.41 -11.89 -10.27
CA GLU A 29 -10.10 -10.91 -11.12
C GLU A 29 -10.73 -9.85 -10.21
N VAL A 30 -10.50 -8.58 -10.57
CA VAL A 30 -11.08 -7.44 -9.86
C VAL A 30 -11.39 -6.31 -10.84
N GLY A 31 -12.37 -5.49 -10.47
CA GLY A 31 -12.81 -4.36 -11.27
C GLY A 31 -13.73 -4.77 -12.41
N SER A 32 -14.06 -3.83 -13.29
CA SER A 32 -14.91 -4.12 -14.45
C SER A 32 -14.63 -3.15 -15.58
N ILE A 33 -14.86 -3.62 -16.81
CA ILE A 33 -14.76 -2.76 -17.99
C ILE A 33 -15.77 -1.60 -17.89
N ALA A 34 -16.92 -1.83 -17.25
CA ALA A 34 -17.95 -0.82 -17.03
C ALA A 34 -17.48 0.33 -16.12
N CYS A 35 -16.66 0.05 -15.10
CA CYS A 35 -16.11 1.07 -14.20
C CYS A 35 -14.77 1.66 -14.67
N GLY A 36 -14.31 1.26 -15.86
CA GLY A 36 -13.14 1.82 -16.55
C GLY A 36 -11.78 1.27 -16.10
N ASP A 37 -11.73 0.38 -15.10
CA ASP A 37 -10.51 -0.35 -14.71
C ASP A 37 -10.85 -1.81 -14.36
N ALA A 38 -10.07 -2.75 -14.90
CA ALA A 38 -10.16 -4.18 -14.63
C ALA A 38 -8.75 -4.80 -14.61
N LEU A 39 -8.53 -5.76 -13.72
CA LEU A 39 -7.27 -6.46 -13.58
C LEU A 39 -7.52 -7.95 -13.39
N LYS A 40 -6.84 -8.74 -14.21
CA LYS A 40 -6.71 -10.18 -14.07
C LYS A 40 -5.26 -10.54 -13.77
N LEU A 41 -5.02 -11.09 -12.58
CA LEU A 41 -3.72 -11.51 -12.11
C LEU A 41 -3.65 -13.04 -12.08
N PHE A 42 -2.57 -13.59 -12.62
CA PHE A 42 -2.28 -15.01 -12.62
C PHE A 42 -1.04 -15.28 -11.77
N VAL A 43 -1.09 -16.29 -10.91
CA VAL A 43 0.06 -16.71 -10.09
C VAL A 43 0.31 -18.20 -10.25
N LYS A 44 1.59 -18.60 -10.35
CA LYS A 44 2.05 -19.99 -10.25
C LYS A 44 2.70 -20.17 -8.88
N ILE A 45 2.20 -21.12 -8.11
CA ILE A 45 2.65 -21.37 -6.75
C ILE A 45 3.19 -22.79 -6.67
N ASP A 46 4.34 -22.94 -6.01
CA ASP A 46 4.89 -24.22 -5.62
C ASP A 46 4.13 -24.77 -4.39
N PRO A 47 3.42 -25.90 -4.51
CA PRO A 47 2.62 -26.45 -3.42
C PRO A 47 3.46 -26.99 -2.25
N GLU A 48 4.76 -27.24 -2.43
CA GLU A 48 5.62 -27.73 -1.35
C GLU A 48 6.22 -26.59 -0.52
N THR A 49 6.48 -25.45 -1.15
CA THR A 49 7.20 -24.33 -0.53
C THR A 49 6.36 -23.07 -0.34
N ASP A 50 5.13 -23.07 -0.85
CA ASP A 50 4.24 -21.90 -0.95
C ASP A 50 4.91 -20.69 -1.62
N LYS A 51 5.91 -20.92 -2.48
CA LYS A 51 6.60 -19.86 -3.22
C LYS A 51 5.89 -19.52 -4.52
N ILE A 52 5.79 -18.23 -4.80
CA ILE A 52 5.27 -17.71 -6.06
C ILE A 52 6.38 -17.80 -7.10
N LEU A 53 6.29 -18.81 -7.97
CA LEU A 53 7.27 -19.10 -9.02
C LEU A 53 7.15 -18.13 -10.19
N ASP A 54 5.91 -17.83 -10.59
CA ASP A 54 5.63 -16.90 -11.68
C ASP A 54 4.36 -16.10 -11.37
N ALA A 55 4.28 -14.91 -11.95
CA ALA A 55 3.13 -14.03 -11.85
C ALA A 55 3.01 -13.23 -13.14
N LYS A 56 1.82 -13.21 -13.73
CA LYS A 56 1.51 -12.44 -14.95
C LYS A 56 0.20 -11.69 -14.77
N PHE A 57 0.00 -10.64 -15.55
CA PHE A 57 -1.23 -9.88 -15.49
C PHE A 57 -1.75 -9.45 -16.85
N GLN A 58 -3.06 -9.23 -16.90
CA GLN A 58 -3.77 -8.53 -17.96
C GLN A 58 -4.61 -7.44 -17.29
N THR A 59 -4.47 -6.20 -17.75
CA THR A 59 -5.25 -5.09 -17.20
C THR A 59 -5.84 -4.23 -18.31
N PHE A 60 -7.01 -3.71 -18.04
CA PHE A 60 -7.63 -2.62 -18.78
C PHE A 60 -7.75 -1.47 -17.80
N GLY A 61 -7.23 -0.29 -18.12
CA GLY A 61 -7.28 0.82 -17.18
C GLY A 61 -6.31 1.95 -17.50
N CYS A 62 -6.21 2.88 -16.57
CA CYS A 62 -5.28 4.01 -16.71
C CYS A 62 -3.81 3.59 -16.56
N GLY A 63 -2.86 4.48 -16.90
CA GLY A 63 -1.44 4.18 -16.82
C GLY A 63 -0.96 3.76 -15.42
N SER A 64 -1.61 4.27 -14.36
CA SER A 64 -1.33 3.86 -12.98
C SER A 64 -1.81 2.45 -12.66
N ALA A 65 -2.85 1.93 -13.31
CA ALA A 65 -3.30 0.55 -13.18
C ALA A 65 -2.28 -0.41 -13.80
N ILE A 66 -1.76 -0.08 -14.99
CA ILE A 66 -0.68 -0.82 -15.66
C ILE A 66 0.58 -0.82 -14.79
N ALA A 67 0.99 0.36 -14.31
CA ALA A 67 2.20 0.47 -13.50
C ALA A 67 2.07 -0.28 -12.16
N SER A 68 0.94 -0.15 -11.47
CA SER A 68 0.67 -0.86 -10.20
C SER A 68 0.68 -2.37 -10.39
N SER A 69 0.05 -2.86 -11.46
CA SER A 69 -0.01 -4.30 -11.77
C SER A 69 1.37 -4.85 -12.13
N SER A 70 2.16 -4.09 -12.90
CA SER A 70 3.54 -4.45 -13.22
C SER A 70 4.47 -4.43 -12.01
N ALA A 71 4.30 -3.47 -11.09
CA ALA A 71 5.08 -3.43 -9.86
C ALA A 71 4.76 -4.61 -8.96
N LEU A 72 3.46 -4.89 -8.77
CA LEU A 72 2.99 -5.99 -7.95
C LEU A 72 3.59 -7.33 -8.40
N THR A 73 3.54 -7.65 -9.71
CA THR A 73 4.09 -8.92 -10.22
C THR A 73 5.58 -9.07 -9.92
N GLU A 74 6.38 -8.00 -10.00
CA GLU A 74 7.78 -8.05 -9.60
C GLU A 74 7.96 -8.18 -8.08
N MET A 75 7.11 -7.54 -7.28
CA MET A 75 7.18 -7.58 -5.82
C MET A 75 6.84 -8.95 -5.24
N ILE A 76 5.88 -9.67 -5.82
CA ILE A 76 5.41 -10.96 -5.29
C ILE A 76 6.24 -12.16 -5.78
N LYS A 77 6.90 -12.04 -6.93
CA LYS A 77 7.71 -13.12 -7.50
C LYS A 77 8.85 -13.54 -6.58
N GLY A 78 8.98 -14.85 -6.37
CA GLY A 78 10.01 -15.45 -5.52
C GLY A 78 9.73 -15.37 -4.02
N LYS A 79 8.68 -14.66 -3.59
CA LYS A 79 8.23 -14.62 -2.18
C LYS A 79 7.35 -15.82 -1.86
N THR A 80 7.24 -16.16 -0.58
CA THR A 80 6.18 -17.05 -0.11
C THR A 80 4.83 -16.34 -0.13
N ILE A 81 3.73 -17.08 -0.14
CA ILE A 81 2.37 -16.51 0.01
C ILE A 81 2.32 -15.64 1.26
N GLU A 82 2.87 -16.10 2.39
CA GLU A 82 2.83 -15.35 3.65
C GLU A 82 3.56 -14.00 3.57
N GLU A 83 4.72 -13.97 2.92
CA GLU A 83 5.48 -12.73 2.71
C GLU A 83 4.75 -11.80 1.74
N ALA A 84 4.19 -12.33 0.66
CA ALA A 84 3.48 -11.56 -0.34
C ALA A 84 2.14 -11.01 0.19
N MET A 85 1.45 -11.72 1.07
CA MET A 85 0.22 -11.27 1.73
C MET A 85 0.42 -10.08 2.68
N LYS A 86 1.67 -9.78 3.05
CA LYS A 86 2.00 -8.59 3.85
C LYS A 86 2.15 -7.33 2.99
N ILE A 87 2.19 -7.46 1.66
CA ILE A 87 2.30 -6.33 0.73
C ILE A 87 0.97 -5.57 0.72
N THR A 88 1.02 -4.31 1.07
CA THR A 88 -0.12 -3.39 1.06
C THR A 88 -0.17 -2.58 -0.23
N ASN A 89 -1.28 -1.90 -0.48
CA ASN A 89 -1.41 -0.94 -1.57
C ASN A 89 -0.37 0.20 -1.45
N LYS A 90 -0.03 0.62 -0.22
CA LYS A 90 1.01 1.62 0.05
C LYS A 90 2.39 1.11 -0.36
N ASP A 91 2.72 -0.16 -0.08
CA ASP A 91 4.00 -0.73 -0.51
C ASP A 91 4.13 -0.76 -2.04
N ILE A 92 3.03 -0.99 -2.77
CA ILE A 92 3.02 -0.92 -4.24
C ILE A 92 3.26 0.52 -4.70
N ALA A 93 2.59 1.50 -4.08
CA ALA A 93 2.78 2.91 -4.37
C ALA A 93 4.22 3.37 -4.09
N ASP A 94 4.77 2.98 -2.95
CA ASP A 94 6.13 3.30 -2.52
C ASP A 94 7.17 2.62 -3.41
N TYR A 95 6.91 1.36 -3.81
CA TYR A 95 7.75 0.68 -4.79
C TYR A 95 7.81 1.46 -6.11
N LEU A 96 6.71 2.07 -6.55
CA LEU A 96 6.67 2.92 -7.72
C LEU A 96 7.31 4.31 -7.50
N GLY A 97 7.86 4.62 -6.33
CA GLY A 97 8.41 5.93 -6.01
C GLY A 97 7.34 6.97 -5.66
N GLY A 98 6.19 6.51 -5.19
CA GLY A 98 5.02 7.32 -4.85
C GLY A 98 3.97 7.35 -5.97
N MET A 99 2.71 7.53 -5.56
CA MET A 99 1.60 7.82 -6.46
C MET A 99 0.81 9.03 -5.98
N PRO A 100 0.28 9.85 -6.90
CA PRO A 100 -0.71 10.87 -6.55
C PRO A 100 -1.88 10.23 -5.81
N GLU A 101 -2.38 10.92 -4.79
CA GLU A 101 -3.44 10.41 -3.91
C GLU A 101 -4.65 9.97 -4.74
N GLU A 102 -5.01 10.75 -5.75
CA GLU A 102 -6.18 10.55 -6.59
C GLU A 102 -6.08 9.30 -7.50
N LYS A 103 -4.91 8.62 -7.54
CA LYS A 103 -4.68 7.36 -8.27
C LYS A 103 -4.49 6.16 -7.34
N MET A 104 -4.60 6.33 -6.02
CA MET A 104 -4.34 5.26 -5.06
C MET A 104 -5.21 4.02 -5.27
N HIS A 105 -6.42 4.17 -5.82
CA HIS A 105 -7.27 3.04 -6.23
C HIS A 105 -6.55 2.00 -7.11
N CYS A 106 -5.60 2.41 -7.97
CA CYS A 106 -4.86 1.49 -8.83
C CYS A 106 -3.97 0.53 -8.01
N SER A 107 -3.41 0.99 -6.88
CA SER A 107 -2.66 0.11 -5.96
C SER A 107 -3.57 -0.78 -5.13
N VAL A 108 -4.74 -0.28 -4.73
CA VAL A 108 -5.77 -1.07 -4.02
C VAL A 108 -6.22 -2.23 -4.91
N MET A 109 -6.54 -1.95 -6.17
CA MET A 109 -6.92 -2.95 -7.16
C MET A 109 -5.82 -4.01 -7.36
N GLY A 110 -4.55 -3.61 -7.43
CA GLY A 110 -3.42 -4.54 -7.49
C GLY A 110 -3.39 -5.51 -6.31
N ARG A 111 -3.42 -4.98 -5.08
CA ARG A 111 -3.44 -5.78 -3.84
C ARG A 111 -4.64 -6.72 -3.80
N ASP A 112 -5.83 -6.23 -4.14
CA ASP A 112 -7.05 -7.03 -4.09
C ASP A 112 -7.06 -8.14 -5.16
N ALA A 113 -6.51 -7.90 -6.35
CA ALA A 113 -6.29 -8.95 -7.35
C ALA A 113 -5.37 -10.05 -6.83
N PHE A 114 -4.32 -9.69 -6.08
CA PHE A 114 -3.46 -10.67 -5.46
C PHE A 114 -4.18 -11.49 -4.39
N HIS A 115 -4.94 -10.85 -3.50
CA HIS A 115 -5.74 -11.56 -2.51
C HIS A 115 -6.76 -12.51 -3.17
N ALA A 116 -7.41 -12.07 -4.25
CA ALA A 116 -8.32 -12.92 -5.02
C ALA A 116 -7.60 -14.12 -5.66
N ALA A 117 -6.40 -13.93 -6.19
CA ALA A 117 -5.60 -15.00 -6.76
C ALA A 117 -5.19 -16.04 -5.71
N ILE A 118 -4.85 -15.61 -4.49
CA ILE A 118 -4.51 -16.51 -3.38
C ILE A 118 -5.75 -17.24 -2.85
N ALA A 119 -6.89 -16.57 -2.73
CA ALA A 119 -8.15 -17.23 -2.37
C ALA A 119 -8.52 -18.32 -3.38
N CYS A 120 -8.41 -18.02 -4.68
CA CYS A 120 -8.60 -18.99 -5.75
C CYS A 120 -7.66 -20.20 -5.61
N TYR A 121 -6.38 -19.97 -5.34
CA TYR A 121 -5.41 -21.06 -5.11
C TYR A 121 -5.78 -21.94 -3.90
N LYS A 122 -6.26 -21.33 -2.81
CA LYS A 122 -6.69 -22.05 -1.60
C LYS A 122 -8.03 -22.79 -1.76
N GLY A 123 -8.73 -22.61 -2.89
CA GLY A 123 -10.08 -23.12 -3.08
C GLY A 123 -11.13 -22.40 -2.22
N GLU A 124 -10.78 -21.23 -1.69
CA GLU A 124 -11.72 -20.34 -1.03
C GLU A 124 -12.56 -19.63 -2.10
N PRO A 125 -13.83 -19.27 -1.80
CA PRO A 125 -14.55 -18.39 -2.69
C PRO A 125 -13.70 -17.14 -2.90
N PRO A 126 -13.58 -16.63 -4.14
CA PRO A 126 -12.88 -15.37 -4.36
C PRO A 126 -13.51 -14.32 -3.43
N PRO A 127 -12.72 -13.38 -2.86
CA PRO A 127 -13.26 -12.28 -2.10
C PRO A 127 -14.29 -11.62 -3.02
N LYS A 128 -15.57 -11.76 -2.67
CA LYS A 128 -16.67 -11.61 -3.64
C LYS A 128 -16.54 -10.28 -4.36
N GLU A 129 -16.44 -10.30 -5.69
CA GLU A 129 -16.67 -9.11 -6.49
C GLU A 129 -18.08 -8.58 -6.17
N GLY A 130 -18.17 -7.58 -5.30
CA GLY A 130 -19.34 -6.73 -5.13
C GLY A 130 -20.58 -7.31 -4.43
N LEU A 131 -20.51 -8.38 -3.63
CA LEU A 131 -21.72 -8.99 -3.01
C LEU A 131 -21.56 -9.49 -1.56
N GLU A 132 -20.58 -8.99 -0.83
CA GLU A 132 -20.64 -8.98 0.64
C GLU A 132 -20.74 -7.51 1.08
N GLY A 133 -21.79 -7.24 1.86
CA GLY A 133 -22.17 -5.90 2.28
C GLY A 133 -23.20 -5.21 1.36
N GLU A 134 -23.81 -4.16 1.89
CA GLU A 134 -24.73 -3.30 1.15
C GLU A 134 -23.96 -2.49 0.09
N ILE A 135 -24.50 -2.40 -1.13
CA ILE A 135 -23.91 -1.54 -2.17
C ILE A 135 -24.13 -0.09 -1.77
N VAL A 136 -23.04 0.63 -1.52
CA VAL A 136 -23.08 2.05 -1.16
C VAL A 136 -22.96 2.93 -2.41
N CYS A 137 -22.13 2.54 -3.38
CA CYS A 137 -21.95 3.28 -4.63
C CYS A 137 -22.37 2.43 -5.84
N GLU A 138 -23.59 2.67 -6.34
CA GLU A 138 -24.12 1.97 -7.53
C GLU A 138 -23.33 2.26 -8.81
N CYS A 139 -22.78 3.46 -8.98
CA CYS A 139 -22.04 3.85 -10.19
C CYS A 139 -20.81 2.98 -10.45
N PHE A 140 -20.13 2.56 -9.38
CA PHE A 140 -18.88 1.80 -9.46
C PHE A 140 -18.97 0.43 -8.77
N GLY A 141 -20.16 0.05 -8.28
CA GLY A 141 -20.40 -1.22 -7.62
C GLY A 141 -19.62 -1.40 -6.31
N VAL A 142 -19.40 -0.32 -5.55
CA VAL A 142 -18.59 -0.36 -4.32
C VAL A 142 -19.48 -0.64 -3.11
N THR A 143 -19.11 -1.63 -2.31
CA THR A 143 -19.84 -2.04 -1.11
C THR A 143 -19.36 -1.33 0.15
N GLU A 144 -20.20 -1.36 1.18
CA GLU A 144 -19.86 -0.86 2.51
C GLU A 144 -18.57 -1.48 3.05
N ASP A 145 -18.42 -2.80 2.94
CA ASP A 145 -17.26 -3.53 3.47
C ASP A 145 -15.96 -3.08 2.81
N GLN A 146 -15.99 -2.83 1.49
CA GLN A 146 -14.86 -2.29 0.75
C GLN A 146 -14.49 -0.88 1.26
N ILE A 147 -15.49 -0.02 1.48
CA ILE A 147 -15.26 1.34 1.98
C ILE A 147 -14.68 1.31 3.39
N ARG A 148 -15.27 0.53 4.30
CA ARG A 148 -14.77 0.39 5.68
C ARG A 148 -13.35 -0.16 5.72
N LYS A 149 -13.08 -1.21 4.95
CA LYS A 149 -11.74 -1.80 4.83
C LYS A 149 -10.72 -0.74 4.44
N GLU A 150 -10.96 0.02 3.38
CA GLU A 150 -10.01 1.04 2.93
C GLU A 150 -9.89 2.21 3.91
N ILE A 151 -10.99 2.65 4.54
CA ILE A 151 -10.98 3.67 5.59
C ILE A 151 -10.04 3.26 6.72
N VAL A 152 -10.17 2.04 7.21
CA VAL A 152 -9.42 1.55 8.37
C VAL A 152 -7.97 1.20 8.01
N GLU A 153 -7.73 0.54 6.88
CA GLU A 153 -6.38 0.17 6.43
C GLU A 153 -5.50 1.37 6.11
N ASN A 154 -6.07 2.40 5.49
CA ASN A 154 -5.33 3.58 5.05
C ASN A 154 -5.45 4.76 6.00
N GLY A 155 -6.40 4.73 6.94
CA GLY A 155 -6.68 5.81 7.88
C GLY A 155 -7.35 7.01 7.22
N LEU A 156 -8.30 6.76 6.31
CA LEU A 156 -8.99 7.80 5.54
C LEU A 156 -9.94 8.59 6.44
N THR A 157 -10.05 9.91 6.21
CA THR A 157 -10.81 10.82 7.08
C THR A 157 -11.78 11.73 6.34
N THR A 158 -11.76 11.72 5.01
CA THR A 158 -12.59 12.58 4.16
C THR A 158 -13.22 11.76 3.03
N VAL A 159 -14.32 12.26 2.47
CA VAL A 159 -15.00 11.63 1.33
C VAL A 159 -14.07 11.54 0.11
N ASP A 160 -13.34 12.61 -0.18
CA ASP A 160 -12.38 12.65 -1.30
C ASP A 160 -11.32 11.54 -1.18
N GLN A 161 -10.81 11.33 0.03
CA GLN A 161 -9.89 10.23 0.31
C GLN A 161 -10.51 8.86 0.04
N VAL A 162 -11.76 8.65 0.45
CA VAL A 162 -12.49 7.41 0.12
C VAL A 162 -12.64 7.27 -1.38
N THR A 163 -12.99 8.34 -2.10
CA THR A 163 -13.08 8.36 -3.56
C THR A 163 -11.76 7.98 -4.22
N HIS A 164 -10.64 8.52 -3.74
CA HIS A 164 -9.32 8.26 -4.31
C HIS A 164 -8.85 6.81 -4.18
N TYR A 165 -9.29 6.10 -3.13
CA TYR A 165 -8.92 4.70 -2.87
C TYR A 165 -9.94 3.69 -3.40
N THR A 166 -11.23 4.05 -3.44
CA THR A 166 -12.32 3.12 -3.79
C THR A 166 -13.08 3.47 -5.07
N LYS A 167 -12.87 4.67 -5.64
CA LYS A 167 -13.73 5.34 -6.64
C LYS A 167 -15.13 5.74 -6.16
N ALA A 168 -15.61 5.24 -5.02
CA ALA A 168 -16.93 5.59 -4.50
C ALA A 168 -17.05 7.10 -4.30
N GLY A 169 -18.11 7.71 -4.83
CA GLY A 169 -18.32 9.16 -4.76
C GLY A 169 -17.73 9.98 -5.92
N GLY A 170 -16.92 9.38 -6.81
CA GLY A 170 -16.31 10.09 -7.95
C GLY A 170 -17.23 10.27 -9.18
N GLY A 171 -18.45 9.71 -9.13
CA GLY A 171 -19.41 9.70 -10.24
C GLY A 171 -20.52 10.73 -10.04
N CYS A 172 -21.69 10.27 -9.58
CA CYS A 172 -22.86 11.13 -9.34
C CYS A 172 -22.89 11.81 -7.97
N GLY A 173 -22.05 11.39 -7.03
CA GLY A 173 -21.99 11.92 -5.65
C GLY A 173 -23.12 11.49 -4.70
N LEU A 174 -24.13 10.73 -5.16
CA LEU A 174 -25.29 10.35 -4.33
C LEU A 174 -24.94 9.53 -3.07
N CYS A 175 -23.81 8.84 -3.09
CA CYS A 175 -23.33 8.03 -1.97
C CYS A 175 -22.53 8.82 -0.92
N HIS A 176 -22.25 10.11 -1.14
CA HIS A 176 -21.45 10.93 -0.21
C HIS A 176 -22.00 10.94 1.23
N PRO A 177 -23.31 11.11 1.48
CA PRO A 177 -23.83 11.08 2.84
C PRO A 177 -23.55 9.75 3.56
N ARG A 178 -23.72 8.62 2.85
CA ARG A 178 -23.43 7.29 3.42
C ARG A 178 -21.92 7.12 3.68
N ILE A 179 -21.06 7.63 2.80
CA ILE A 179 -19.61 7.60 3.01
C ILE A 179 -19.21 8.41 4.27
N GLU A 180 -19.83 9.57 4.51
CA GLU A 180 -19.58 10.38 5.71
C GLU A 180 -20.00 9.68 7.01
N GLU A 181 -21.11 8.94 6.98
CA GLU A 181 -21.54 8.07 8.08
C GLU A 181 -20.52 6.98 8.36
N LEU A 182 -20.09 6.24 7.33
CA LEU A 182 -19.07 5.18 7.46
C LEU A 182 -17.74 5.72 8.01
N LEU A 183 -17.30 6.89 7.54
CA LEU A 183 -16.12 7.57 8.07
C LEU A 183 -16.26 7.90 9.55
N SER A 184 -17.45 8.29 10.00
CA SER A 184 -17.73 8.60 11.41
C SER A 184 -17.75 7.35 12.28
N GLU A 185 -18.35 6.28 11.79
CA GLU A 185 -18.46 4.98 12.47
C GLU A 185 -17.11 4.27 12.61
N SER A 186 -16.22 4.39 11.62
CA SER A 186 -14.90 3.73 11.63
C SER A 186 -13.80 4.51 12.39
N LYS A 187 -14.08 5.71 12.92
CA LYS A 187 -13.14 6.48 13.76
C LYS A 187 -12.51 5.68 14.91
N PRO A 188 -13.25 4.91 15.73
CA PRO A 188 -12.67 4.10 16.80
C PRO A 188 -11.68 3.06 16.27
N GLU A 189 -12.02 2.34 15.21
CA GLU A 189 -11.16 1.31 14.61
C GLU A 189 -9.85 1.89 14.06
N ILE A 190 -9.90 3.07 13.44
CA ILE A 190 -8.68 3.78 12.99
C ILE A 190 -7.76 4.10 14.19
N GLN A 191 -8.34 4.50 15.33
CA GLN A 191 -7.55 4.81 16.53
C GLN A 191 -6.93 3.56 17.15
N GLU A 192 -7.64 2.44 17.17
CA GLU A 192 -7.10 1.15 17.65
C GLU A 192 -5.97 0.66 16.75
N LYS A 193 -6.17 0.66 15.43
CA LYS A 193 -5.16 0.21 14.46
C LYS A 193 -3.91 1.10 14.47
N LYS A 194 -4.06 2.40 14.75
CA LYS A 194 -2.92 3.32 14.98
C LYS A 194 -2.15 2.99 16.26
N LYS A 195 -2.81 2.50 17.31
CA LYS A 195 -2.15 2.04 18.55
C LYS A 195 -1.41 0.71 18.33
N GLU A 196 -1.95 -0.18 17.51
CA GLU A 196 -1.31 -1.46 17.16
C GLU A 196 -0.09 -1.29 16.23
N LYS A 197 -0.20 -0.41 15.22
CA LYS A 197 0.90 -0.09 14.29
C LYS A 197 1.94 0.87 14.86
N ALA A 198 1.67 1.50 16.01
CA ALA A 198 2.72 2.23 16.70
C ALA A 198 3.85 1.22 16.97
N PRO A 199 5.10 1.50 16.55
CA PRO A 199 6.20 0.63 16.91
C PRO A 199 6.12 0.48 18.42
N GLN A 200 6.07 -0.76 18.89
CA GLN A 200 6.39 -1.07 20.28
C GLN A 200 7.84 -0.68 20.45
N SER A 201 8.12 0.62 20.57
CA SER A 201 9.43 1.10 20.91
C SER A 201 9.63 0.56 22.31
N THR A 202 10.39 -0.52 22.41
CA THR A 202 10.93 -0.94 23.70
C THR A 202 11.55 0.33 24.29
N PRO A 203 11.13 0.79 25.47
CA PRO A 203 11.67 2.01 26.04
C PRO A 203 13.18 1.83 26.13
N MET A 204 13.93 2.51 25.25
CA MET A 204 15.38 2.38 25.24
C MET A 204 15.88 2.86 26.59
N THR A 205 16.77 2.10 27.21
CA THR A 205 17.44 2.57 28.42
C THR A 205 18.23 3.84 28.09
N ASN A 206 18.50 4.69 29.07
CA ASN A 206 19.25 5.94 28.82
C ASN A 206 20.61 5.67 28.14
N ILE A 207 21.25 4.54 28.44
CA ILE A 207 22.50 4.10 27.78
C ILE A 207 22.28 3.84 26.29
N GLN A 208 21.22 3.10 25.93
CA GLN A 208 20.89 2.82 24.53
C GLN A 208 20.51 4.08 23.75
N LYS A 209 19.82 5.04 24.39
CA LYS A 209 19.51 6.34 23.79
C LYS A 209 20.78 7.13 23.48
N ILE A 210 21.68 7.25 24.45
CA ILE A 210 22.95 7.97 24.29
C ILE A 210 23.78 7.34 23.16
N ALA A 211 23.91 6.02 23.14
CA ALA A 211 24.66 5.31 22.10
C ALA A 211 24.12 5.59 20.68
N LYS A 212 22.79 5.60 20.52
CA LYS A 212 22.15 5.85 19.23
C LYS A 212 22.26 7.32 18.79
N ILE A 213 22.19 8.26 19.74
CA ILE A 213 22.43 9.68 19.47
C ILE A 213 23.87 9.90 19.03
N GLN A 214 24.83 9.27 19.71
CA GLN A 214 26.25 9.33 19.34
C GLN A 214 26.49 8.79 17.93
N GLU A 215 25.88 7.65 17.58
CA GLU A 215 25.99 7.04 16.24
C GLU A 215 25.51 8.01 15.13
N VAL A 216 24.37 8.68 15.35
CA VAL A 216 23.84 9.65 14.38
C VAL A 216 24.74 10.89 14.29
N ILE A 217 25.24 11.39 15.43
CA ILE A 217 26.20 12.49 15.45
C ILE A 217 27.42 12.12 14.61
N ASP A 218 28.01 10.95 14.81
CA ASP A 218 29.25 10.57 14.13
C ASP A 218 29.03 10.23 12.64
N ARG A 219 27.89 9.64 12.29
CA ARG A 219 27.61 9.22 10.90
C ARG A 219 27.09 10.35 10.02
N GLU A 220 26.25 11.23 10.55
CA GLU A 220 25.48 12.18 9.74
C GLU A 220 25.88 13.64 10.00
N ILE A 221 26.12 14.02 11.26
CA ILE A 221 26.31 15.44 11.64
C ILE A 221 27.79 15.83 11.59
N ARG A 222 28.67 15.02 12.18
CA ARG A 222 30.10 15.28 12.32
C ARG A 222 30.81 15.45 10.96
N PRO A 223 30.55 14.62 9.93
CA PRO A 223 31.20 14.82 8.63
C PRO A 223 30.84 16.16 7.98
N MET A 224 29.60 16.63 8.17
CA MET A 224 29.16 17.93 7.65
C MET A 224 29.82 19.09 8.39
N LEU A 225 29.89 19.03 9.72
CA LEU A 225 30.53 20.08 10.52
C LEU A 225 32.04 20.16 10.27
N GLN A 226 32.71 19.02 10.14
CA GLN A 226 34.16 18.97 9.87
C GLN A 226 34.51 19.51 8.49
N HIS A 227 33.62 19.37 7.50
CA HIS A 227 33.79 20.01 6.20
C HIS A 227 33.87 21.55 6.32
N ASP A 228 33.11 22.12 7.25
CA ASP A 228 33.07 23.56 7.52
C ASP A 228 34.08 23.99 8.61
N GLY A 229 34.97 23.08 9.03
CA GLY A 229 36.04 23.34 10.00
C GLY A 229 35.59 23.34 11.46
N GLY A 230 34.36 22.90 11.75
CA GLY A 230 33.83 22.76 13.11
C GLY A 230 33.71 21.31 13.56
N ASP A 231 33.38 21.09 14.83
CA ASP A 231 33.13 19.78 15.40
C ASP A 231 32.03 19.83 16.48
N LEU A 232 31.54 18.67 16.91
CA LEU A 232 30.46 18.57 17.89
C LEU A 232 30.69 17.43 18.89
N ASP A 233 30.57 17.75 20.17
CA ASP A 233 30.62 16.79 21.27
C ASP A 233 29.26 16.71 21.99
N LEU A 234 28.81 15.49 22.26
CA LEU A 234 27.62 15.24 23.08
C LEU A 234 27.98 15.45 24.56
N ILE A 235 27.23 16.31 25.25
CA ILE A 235 27.46 16.63 26.67
C ILE A 235 26.47 15.88 27.56
N ASP A 236 25.17 15.94 27.24
CA ASP A 236 24.13 15.34 28.08
C ASP A 236 22.84 15.03 27.32
N VAL A 237 22.05 14.10 27.85
CA VAL A 237 20.74 13.69 27.33
C VAL A 237 19.75 13.58 28.48
N GLU A 238 18.90 14.60 28.64
CA GLU A 238 17.80 14.63 29.61
C GLU A 238 16.46 14.39 28.90
N GLY A 239 15.92 13.19 29.03
CA GLY A 239 14.65 12.81 28.40
C GLY A 239 14.74 12.82 26.87
N ASN A 240 14.22 13.88 26.25
CA ASN A 240 14.30 14.14 24.81
C ASN A 240 15.14 15.38 24.46
N ARG A 241 15.78 16.01 25.46
CA ARG A 241 16.65 17.16 25.27
C ARG A 241 18.09 16.69 25.19
N VAL A 242 18.75 17.03 24.08
CA VAL A 242 20.16 16.71 23.82
C VAL A 242 20.97 17.99 23.92
N THR A 243 21.98 18.00 24.80
CA THR A 243 22.90 19.13 24.96
C THR A 243 24.22 18.78 24.30
N VAL A 244 24.66 19.64 23.39
CA VAL A 244 25.89 19.47 22.61
C VAL A 244 26.78 20.69 22.76
N ALA A 245 28.10 20.49 22.66
CA ALA A 245 29.08 21.54 22.59
C ALA A 245 29.68 21.57 21.17
N LEU A 246 29.69 22.75 20.55
CA LEU A 246 30.35 22.97 19.26
C LEU A 246 31.83 23.32 19.50
N ARG A 247 32.71 22.86 18.62
CA ARG A 247 34.14 23.17 18.61
C ARG A 247 34.57 23.73 17.27
#